data_AF-A0A2C6BR20-F1
#
_entry.id   AF-A0A2C6BR20-F1
#
_cell.length_a   1.000
_cell.length_b   1.000
_cell.length_c   1.000
_cell.angle_alpha   90.00
_cell.angle_beta   90.00
_cell.angle_gamma   90.00
#
_symmetry.space_group_name_H-M   'P 1'
#
loop_
_entity.id
_entity.type
_entity.pdbx_description
1 polymer ?
#
loop_
_entity_poly.entity_id
_entity_poly.type
_entity_poly.pdbx_seq_one_letter_code
_entity_poly.pdbx_strand_id
1 'polypeptide(L)'
;MLSFGERLTRKYLKKCFLNEKVYYNYRESGIINNKTGMPLELDIFYPNLLVAFEFNGRQHRTDAEQRERDKIKKIQCKKLGILLITIWTKDLKKDMYKEIRESIFIHSNFKIHKPNTTFLKLFEEKIEEYKKNIKKLHKKINSKTFVKVIKK
;
A
#
# COMPACT_ATOMS: atom_id res chain seq x y z
N MET A 1 13.17 -0.80 7.05
CA MET A 1 12.30 -0.23 8.10
C MET A 1 10.95 0.05 7.46
N LEU A 2 9.88 -0.56 7.99
CA LEU A 2 8.52 -0.38 7.49
C LEU A 2 8.05 1.06 7.71
N SER A 3 7.38 1.68 6.74
CA SER A 3 6.81 3.01 6.96
C SER A 3 5.64 2.94 7.95
N PHE A 4 5.41 4.00 8.73
CA PHE A 4 4.28 4.02 9.68
C PHE A 4 2.94 3.88 8.96
N GLY A 5 2.78 4.52 7.79
CA GLY A 5 1.55 4.45 6.99
C GLY A 5 1.30 3.05 6.43
N GLU A 6 2.34 2.35 6.00
CA GLU A 6 2.22 0.95 5.58
C GLU A 6 1.83 0.04 6.75
N ARG A 7 2.40 0.27 7.95
CA ARG A 7 2.01 -0.46 9.17
C ARG A 7 0.53 -0.25 9.52
N LEU A 8 0.02 0.96 9.37
CA LEU A 8 -1.40 1.25 9.54
C LEU A 8 -2.25 0.49 8.51
N THR A 9 -1.84 0.53 7.24
CA THR A 9 -2.51 -0.19 6.15
C THR A 9 -2.59 -1.68 6.44
N ARG A 10 -1.48 -2.32 6.83
CA ARG A 10 -1.45 -3.74 7.23
C ARG A 10 -2.42 -4.05 8.37
N LYS A 11 -2.46 -3.20 9.42
CA LYS A 11 -3.39 -3.37 10.55
C LYS A 11 -4.86 -3.28 10.11
N TYR A 12 -5.18 -2.33 9.24
CA TYR A 12 -6.53 -2.17 8.71
C TYR A 12 -6.95 -3.39 7.89
N LEU A 13 -6.11 -3.80 6.93
CA LEU A 13 -6.42 -4.94 6.06
C LEU A 13 -6.51 -6.25 6.84
N LYS A 14 -5.71 -6.45 7.90
CA LYS A 14 -5.87 -7.59 8.80
C LYS A 14 -7.28 -7.68 9.41
N LYS A 15 -7.92 -6.54 9.69
CA LYS A 15 -9.32 -6.52 10.17
C LYS A 15 -10.35 -6.75 9.07
N CYS A 16 -10.00 -6.52 7.81
CA CYS A 16 -10.88 -6.77 6.67
C CYS A 16 -10.81 -8.21 6.15
N PHE A 17 -9.61 -8.79 6.14
CA PHE A 17 -9.36 -10.12 5.58
C PHE A 17 -9.27 -11.23 6.63
N LEU A 18 -9.28 -10.87 7.92
CA LEU A 18 -9.32 -11.80 9.05
C LEU A 18 -8.24 -12.90 8.97
N ASN A 19 -8.63 -14.13 8.64
CA ASN A 19 -7.80 -15.33 8.64
C ASN A 19 -7.22 -15.66 7.26
N GLU A 20 -7.47 -14.83 6.25
CA GLU A 20 -6.89 -15.06 4.92
C GLU A 20 -5.36 -15.08 4.98
N LYS A 21 -4.80 -16.00 4.19
CA LYS A 21 -3.34 -16.12 4.04
C LYS A 21 -2.82 -14.82 3.45
N VAL A 22 -1.76 -14.28 4.06
CA VAL A 22 -1.14 -13.02 3.64
C VAL A 22 0.37 -13.13 3.64
N TYR A 23 0.99 -12.61 2.59
CA TYR A 23 2.42 -12.37 2.50
C TYR A 23 2.70 -10.88 2.54
N TYR A 24 3.79 -10.52 3.20
CA TYR A 24 4.26 -9.15 3.27
C TYR A 24 5.59 -9.03 2.56
N ASN A 25 5.83 -7.91 1.88
CA ASN A 25 7.05 -7.68 1.13
C ASN A 25 7.35 -8.84 0.14
N TYR A 26 6.31 -9.31 -0.55
CA TYR A 26 6.35 -10.54 -1.34
C TYR A 26 7.00 -10.32 -2.70
N ARG A 27 8.10 -11.03 -2.98
CA ARG A 27 8.88 -10.90 -4.23
C ARG A 27 8.73 -12.07 -5.20
N GLU A 28 8.13 -13.16 -4.75
CA GLU A 28 7.96 -14.40 -5.53
C GLU A 28 6.65 -14.39 -6.34
N SER A 29 6.18 -13.21 -6.73
CA SER A 29 4.98 -13.04 -7.56
C SER A 29 5.27 -13.24 -9.06
N GLY A 30 6.54 -13.35 -9.44
CA GLY A 30 6.96 -13.33 -10.85
C GLY A 30 6.96 -11.94 -11.46
N ILE A 31 6.73 -10.87 -10.67
CA ILE A 31 6.83 -9.49 -11.16
C ILE A 31 8.30 -9.09 -11.22
N ILE A 32 8.82 -8.82 -12.41
CA ILE A 32 10.24 -8.52 -12.64
C ILE A 32 10.42 -7.09 -13.17
N ASN A 33 11.45 -6.40 -12.67
CA ASN A 33 11.91 -5.17 -13.29
C ASN A 33 12.70 -5.48 -14.56
N ASN A 34 12.12 -5.19 -15.72
CA ASN A 34 12.74 -5.47 -17.03
C ASN A 34 14.12 -4.82 -17.22
N LYS A 35 14.44 -3.74 -16.50
CA LYS A 35 15.74 -3.06 -16.62
C LYS A 35 16.85 -3.75 -15.84
N THR A 36 16.51 -4.37 -14.69
CA THR A 36 17.50 -4.94 -13.78
C THR A 36 17.43 -6.46 -13.67
N GLY A 37 16.39 -7.09 -14.22
CA GLY A 37 16.11 -8.52 -14.06
C GLY A 37 15.68 -8.93 -12.64
N MET A 38 15.59 -7.98 -11.71
CA MET A 38 15.31 -8.27 -10.30
C MET A 38 13.81 -8.31 -10.00
N PRO A 39 13.36 -9.18 -9.08
CA PRO A 39 11.97 -9.23 -8.68
C PRO A 39 11.54 -7.95 -7.95
N LEU A 40 10.35 -7.47 -8.30
CA LEU A 40 9.67 -6.38 -7.62
C LEU A 40 8.80 -6.93 -6.50
N GLU A 41 8.78 -6.18 -5.41
CA GLU A 41 8.06 -6.51 -4.19
C GLU A 41 6.59 -6.10 -4.28
N LEU A 42 5.70 -6.88 -3.69
CA LEU A 42 4.34 -6.49 -3.34
C LEU A 42 4.26 -6.26 -1.82
N ASP A 43 3.84 -5.08 -1.38
CA ASP A 43 3.87 -4.76 0.06
C ASP A 43 2.99 -5.72 0.88
N ILE A 44 1.81 -6.06 0.34
CA ILE A 44 0.83 -6.96 0.95
C ILE A 44 0.17 -7.79 -0.15
N PHE A 45 0.20 -9.12 -0.04
CA PHE A 45 -0.39 -10.01 -1.03
C PHE A 45 -1.23 -11.11 -0.37
N TYR A 46 -2.47 -11.25 -0.82
CA TYR A 46 -3.41 -12.32 -0.45
C TYR A 46 -3.45 -13.35 -1.58
N PRO A 47 -2.61 -14.41 -1.55
CA PRO A 47 -2.42 -15.32 -2.68
C PRO A 47 -3.69 -16.05 -3.10
N ASN A 48 -4.52 -16.47 -2.14
CA ASN A 48 -5.77 -17.20 -2.43
C ASN A 48 -6.79 -16.36 -3.19
N LEU A 49 -6.69 -15.04 -3.08
CA LEU A 49 -7.63 -14.09 -3.68
C LEU A 49 -7.05 -13.40 -4.92
N LEU A 50 -5.76 -13.60 -5.22
CA LEU A 50 -5.00 -12.82 -6.19
C LEU A 50 -5.14 -11.31 -5.98
N VAL A 51 -5.23 -10.86 -4.72
CA VAL A 51 -5.33 -9.43 -4.38
C VAL A 51 -4.03 -8.96 -3.75
N ALA A 52 -3.48 -7.86 -4.26
CA ALA A 52 -2.30 -7.19 -3.73
C ALA A 52 -2.58 -5.73 -3.38
N PHE A 53 -1.87 -5.22 -2.37
CA PHE A 53 -1.91 -3.81 -1.99
C PHE A 53 -0.51 -3.21 -1.96
N GLU A 54 -0.44 -1.94 -2.33
CA GLU A 54 0.77 -1.10 -2.28
C GLU A 54 0.48 0.16 -1.47
N PHE A 55 1.40 0.54 -0.60
CA PHE A 55 1.29 1.78 0.17
C PHE A 55 2.23 2.87 -0.39
N ASN A 56 1.65 3.85 -1.08
CA ASN A 56 2.42 4.90 -1.74
C ASN A 56 2.46 6.20 -0.94
N GLY A 57 3.69 6.61 -0.61
CA GLY A 57 4.01 7.92 -0.04
C GLY A 57 4.12 9.03 -1.09
N ARG A 58 4.39 10.26 -0.65
CA ARG A 58 4.57 11.42 -1.56
C ARG A 58 5.74 11.22 -2.54
N GLN A 59 6.78 10.49 -2.15
CA GLN A 59 7.93 10.24 -3.01
C GLN A 59 7.57 9.58 -4.35
N HIS A 60 6.51 8.78 -4.43
CA HIS A 60 6.06 8.14 -5.68
C HIS A 60 5.55 9.13 -6.72
N ARG A 61 5.26 10.39 -6.34
CA ARG A 61 4.88 11.44 -7.29
C ARG A 61 6.10 12.17 -7.88
N THR A 62 7.20 12.21 -7.16
CA THR A 62 8.37 13.03 -7.50
C THR A 62 9.54 12.20 -8.03
N ASP A 63 9.65 10.94 -7.61
CA ASP A 63 10.70 10.03 -8.03
C ASP A 63 10.31 9.30 -9.32
N ALA A 64 11.09 9.48 -10.39
CA ALA A 64 10.86 8.82 -11.68
C ALA A 64 11.06 7.30 -11.62
N GLU A 65 12.01 6.83 -10.79
CA GLU A 65 12.28 5.40 -10.63
C GLU A 65 11.09 4.69 -9.99
N GLN A 66 10.50 5.30 -8.95
CA GLN A 66 9.31 4.76 -8.29
C GLN A 66 8.10 4.71 -9.24
N ARG A 67 7.87 5.77 -10.01
CA ARG A 67 6.79 5.79 -11.01
C ARG A 67 6.94 4.70 -12.06
N GLU A 68 8.18 4.41 -12.46
CA GLU A 68 8.44 3.35 -13.43
C GLU A 68 8.17 1.97 -12.83
N ARG A 69 8.62 1.72 -11.59
CA ARG A 69 8.31 0.48 -10.86
C ARG A 69 6.80 0.30 -10.68
N ASP A 70 6.07 1.36 -10.33
CA ASP A 70 4.61 1.32 -10.18
C ASP A 70 3.91 0.93 -11.49
N LYS A 71 4.39 1.44 -12.64
CA LYS A 71 3.87 1.04 -13.97
C LYS A 71 4.14 -0.44 -14.26
N ILE A 72 5.35 -0.91 -14.01
CA ILE A 72 5.73 -2.32 -14.21
C ILE A 72 4.83 -3.23 -13.38
N LYS A 73 4.69 -2.95 -12.07
CA LYS A 73 3.80 -3.70 -11.17
C LYS A 73 2.38 -3.73 -11.71
N LYS A 74 1.81 -2.58 -12.09
CA LYS A 74 0.43 -2.50 -12.61
C LYS A 74 0.23 -3.35 -13.86
N ILE A 75 1.16 -3.31 -14.81
CA ILE A 75 1.07 -4.08 -16.06
C ILE A 75 1.20 -5.58 -15.77
N GLN A 76 2.19 -5.98 -14.99
CA GLN A 76 2.47 -7.39 -14.74
C GLN A 76 1.45 -8.04 -13.79
N CYS A 77 0.97 -7.34 -12.75
CA CYS A 77 -0.14 -7.81 -11.93
C CYS A 77 -1.38 -8.09 -12.80
N LYS A 78 -1.74 -7.17 -13.70
CA LYS A 78 -2.88 -7.38 -14.61
C LYS A 78 -2.70 -8.63 -15.48
N LYS A 79 -1.49 -8.88 -15.99
CA LYS A 79 -1.18 -10.10 -16.78
C LYS A 79 -1.29 -11.38 -15.95
N LEU A 80 -0.91 -11.32 -14.68
CA LEU A 80 -0.97 -12.44 -13.73
C LEU A 80 -2.36 -12.64 -13.11
N GLY A 81 -3.36 -11.85 -13.51
CA GLY A 81 -4.69 -11.88 -12.90
C GLY A 81 -4.70 -11.37 -11.47
N ILE A 82 -3.70 -10.59 -11.04
CA ILE A 82 -3.63 -10.00 -9.70
C ILE A 82 -4.31 -8.64 -9.70
N LEU A 83 -5.31 -8.45 -8.84
CA LEU A 83 -5.87 -7.14 -8.53
C LEU A 83 -4.91 -6.35 -7.63
N LEU A 84 -4.26 -5.34 -8.21
CA LEU A 84 -3.37 -4.43 -7.49
C LEU A 84 -4.10 -3.14 -7.05
N ILE A 85 -4.24 -2.93 -5.75
CA ILE A 85 -4.88 -1.74 -5.16
C ILE A 85 -3.81 -0.85 -4.50
N THR A 86 -3.67 0.39 -4.97
CA THR A 86 -2.72 1.35 -4.37
C THR A 86 -3.42 2.22 -3.33
N ILE A 87 -2.93 2.19 -2.10
CA ILE A 87 -3.35 3.05 -1.00
C ILE A 87 -2.35 4.19 -0.84
N TRP A 88 -2.77 5.43 -1.05
CA TRP A 88 -1.90 6.58 -0.85
C TRP A 88 -1.99 7.12 0.57
N THR A 89 -0.92 7.75 1.06
CA THR A 89 -0.94 8.47 2.35
C THR A 89 -2.10 9.46 2.47
N LYS A 90 -2.49 10.13 1.37
CA LYS A 90 -3.61 11.07 1.35
C LYS A 90 -4.97 10.40 1.49
N ASP A 91 -5.07 9.14 1.06
CA ASP A 91 -6.31 8.36 1.00
C ASP A 91 -6.49 7.49 2.26
N LEU A 92 -5.49 7.43 3.14
CA LEU A 92 -5.63 6.85 4.49
C LEU A 92 -6.74 7.57 5.27
N LYS A 93 -7.84 6.85 5.45
CA LYS A 93 -9.02 7.26 6.22
C LYS A 93 -9.75 6.03 6.77
N LYS A 94 -10.64 6.23 7.74
CA LYS A 94 -11.39 5.14 8.38
C LYS A 94 -12.30 4.36 7.42
N ASP A 95 -12.78 5.01 6.35
CA ASP A 95 -13.75 4.45 5.42
C ASP A 95 -13.15 3.75 4.20
N MET A 96 -11.85 3.39 4.24
CA MET A 96 -11.18 2.63 3.17
C MET A 96 -11.95 1.37 2.74
N TYR A 97 -12.65 0.72 3.68
CA TYR A 97 -13.55 -0.40 3.40
C TYR A 97 -14.48 -0.13 2.20
N LYS A 98 -15.09 1.05 2.12
CA LYS A 98 -16.03 1.39 1.03
C LYS A 98 -15.34 1.43 -0.33
N GLU A 99 -14.08 1.82 -0.36
CA GLU A 99 -13.29 2.01 -1.59
C GLU A 99 -12.76 0.70 -2.16
N ILE A 100 -12.46 -0.27 -1.29
CA ILE A 100 -11.83 -1.53 -1.71
C ILE A 100 -12.83 -2.68 -1.81
N ARG A 101 -13.97 -2.65 -1.10
CA ARG A 101 -14.90 -3.79 -1.00
C ARG A 101 -15.40 -4.28 -2.36
N GLU A 102 -15.72 -3.36 -3.25
CA GLU A 102 -16.43 -3.66 -4.49
C GLU A 102 -15.47 -4.27 -5.51
N SER A 103 -14.28 -3.68 -5.67
CA SER A 103 -13.25 -4.21 -6.56
C SER A 103 -12.81 -5.61 -6.12
N ILE A 104 -12.65 -5.85 -4.82
CA ILE A 104 -12.30 -7.17 -4.29
C ILE A 104 -13.43 -8.18 -4.53
N PHE A 105 -14.67 -7.80 -4.28
CA PHE A 105 -15.82 -8.67 -4.48
C PHE A 105 -15.99 -9.05 -5.96
N ILE A 106 -15.92 -8.09 -6.88
CA ILE A 106 -16.00 -8.34 -8.32
C ILE A 106 -14.86 -9.24 -8.79
N HIS A 107 -13.66 -9.05 -8.26
CA HIS A 107 -12.47 -9.77 -8.69
C HIS A 107 -12.39 -11.21 -8.17
N SER A 108 -12.68 -11.42 -6.90
CA SER A 108 -12.39 -12.67 -6.19
C SER A 108 -13.63 -13.35 -5.61
N ASN A 109 -14.82 -12.76 -5.80
CA ASN A 109 -16.06 -13.14 -5.11
C ASN A 109 -15.93 -13.17 -3.57
N PHE A 110 -14.91 -12.48 -3.04
CA PHE A 110 -14.62 -12.44 -1.61
C PHE A 110 -15.26 -11.23 -0.95
N LYS A 111 -15.99 -11.46 0.13
CA LYS A 111 -16.60 -10.39 0.94
C LYS A 111 -15.69 -10.06 2.11
N ILE A 112 -15.00 -8.93 2.02
CA ILE A 112 -14.20 -8.41 3.13
C ILE A 112 -15.08 -7.96 4.30
N HIS A 113 -14.51 -7.99 5.49
CA HIS A 113 -15.18 -7.59 6.73
C HIS A 113 -15.01 -6.09 6.96
N LYS A 114 -16.08 -5.43 7.41
CA LYS A 114 -15.98 -4.06 7.90
C LYS A 114 -15.37 -4.08 9.32
N PRO A 115 -14.28 -3.37 9.58
CA PRO A 115 -13.74 -3.28 10.94
C PRO A 115 -14.75 -2.66 11.92
N ASN A 116 -14.72 -3.09 13.18
CA ASN A 116 -15.64 -2.59 14.20
C ASN A 116 -15.40 -1.12 14.55
N THR A 117 -16.41 -0.47 15.14
CA THR A 117 -16.39 0.97 15.46
C THR A 117 -15.24 1.36 16.39
N THR A 118 -14.94 0.53 17.39
CA THR A 118 -13.83 0.77 18.34
C THR A 118 -12.49 0.82 17.62
N PHE A 119 -12.24 -0.13 16.72
CA PHE A 119 -11.03 -0.15 15.89
C PHE A 119 -10.99 1.06 14.96
N LEU A 120 -12.10 1.42 14.32
CA LEU A 120 -12.15 2.55 13.38
C LEU A 120 -11.83 3.88 14.07
N LYS A 121 -12.32 4.10 15.31
CA LYS A 121 -11.99 5.28 16.12
C LYS A 121 -10.49 5.36 16.43
N LEU A 122 -9.92 4.28 16.96
CA LEU A 122 -8.49 4.22 17.28
C LEU A 122 -7.62 4.37 16.01
N PHE A 123 -8.07 3.80 14.90
CA PHE A 123 -7.37 3.90 13.62
C PHE A 123 -7.36 5.35 13.09
N GLU A 124 -8.48 6.05 13.20
CA GLU A 124 -8.59 7.47 12.83
C GLU A 124 -7.65 8.34 13.67
N GLU A 125 -7.61 8.16 14.99
CA GLU A 125 -6.67 8.87 15.87
C GLU A 125 -5.21 8.67 15.45
N LYS A 126 -4.83 7.43 15.13
CA LYS A 126 -3.47 7.11 14.67
C LYS A 126 -3.14 7.66 13.29
N ILE A 127 -4.12 7.74 12.39
CA ILE A 127 -3.95 8.42 11.10
C ILE A 127 -3.71 9.92 11.32
N GLU A 128 -4.46 10.56 12.20
CA GLU A 128 -4.30 12.00 12.45
C GLU A 128 -2.95 12.32 13.11
N GLU A 129 -2.51 11.48 14.05
CA GLU A 129 -1.16 11.56 14.63
C GLU A 129 -0.09 11.43 13.53
N TYR A 130 -0.22 10.44 12.65
CA TYR A 130 0.69 10.24 11.52
C TYR A 130 0.72 11.44 10.55
N LYS A 131 -0.45 11.95 10.15
CA LYS A 131 -0.56 13.12 9.26
C LYS A 131 0.04 14.38 9.90
N LYS A 132 -0.18 14.60 11.20
CA LYS A 132 0.45 15.71 11.95
C LYS A 132 1.97 15.58 11.94
N ASN A 133 2.50 14.39 12.18
CA ASN A 133 3.95 14.14 12.17
C ASN A 133 4.56 14.35 10.78
N ILE A 134 3.90 13.88 9.71
CA ILE A 134 4.32 14.15 8.33
C ILE A 134 4.32 15.65 8.03
N LYS A 135 3.27 16.38 8.42
CA LYS A 135 3.20 17.84 8.21
C LYS A 135 4.34 18.55 8.93
N LYS A 136 4.64 18.19 10.19
CA LYS A 136 5.79 18.74 10.94
C LYS A 136 7.11 18.44 10.24
N LEU A 137 7.31 17.22 9.77
CA LEU A 137 8.52 16.83 9.04
C LEU A 137 8.67 17.60 7.73
N HIS A 138 7.61 17.70 6.93
CA HIS A 138 7.62 18.47 5.68
C HIS A 138 7.84 19.96 5.89
N LYS A 139 7.34 20.57 6.99
CA LYS A 139 7.63 21.98 7.33
C LYS A 139 9.12 22.24 7.55
N LYS A 140 9.89 21.23 7.98
CA LYS A 140 11.34 21.35 8.18
C LYS A 140 12.16 21.13 6.90
N ILE A 141 11.52 20.70 5.81
CA ILE A 141 12.18 20.39 4.54
C ILE A 141 11.93 21.57 3.58
N ASN A 142 12.98 22.36 3.29
CA ASN A 142 12.92 23.49 2.36
C ASN A 142 13.01 23.09 0.88
N SER A 143 13.14 21.79 0.58
CA SER A 143 13.24 21.28 -0.80
C SER A 143 11.89 20.78 -1.32
N LYS A 144 11.53 21.18 -2.53
CA LYS A 144 10.36 20.63 -3.26
C LYS A 144 10.66 19.25 -3.88
N THR A 145 11.93 18.89 -4.01
CA THR A 145 12.42 17.61 -4.54
C THR A 145 12.85 16.69 -3.41
N PHE A 146 12.41 15.42 -3.47
CA PHE A 146 12.86 14.39 -2.55
C PHE A 146 14.32 14.07 -2.85
N VAL A 147 15.24 14.39 -1.94
CA VAL A 147 16.65 14.02 -2.04
C VAL A 147 16.84 12.71 -1.30
N LYS A 148 17.18 11.65 -2.04
CA LYS A 148 17.51 10.34 -1.47
C LYS A 148 18.82 10.52 -0.68
N VAL A 149 18.80 10.37 0.64
CA VAL A 149 20.04 10.39 1.44
C VAL A 149 20.81 9.14 1.06
N ILE A 150 21.87 9.29 0.27
CA ILE A 150 22.83 8.23 0.01
C ILE A 150 23.63 8.08 1.30
N LYS A 151 23.35 7.03 2.08
CA LYS A 151 24.27 6.63 3.14
C LYS A 151 25.51 6.06 2.45
N LYS A 152 26.63 6.77 2.59
CA LYS A 152 27.97 6.24 2.31
C LYS A 152 28.30 5.18 3.35
#